data_AF-A0A958HT28-F1
#
_entry.id   AF-A0A958HT28-F1
#
_cell.length_a   1.000
_cell.length_b   1.000
_cell.length_c   1.000
_cell.angle_alpha   90.00
_cell.angle_beta   90.00
_cell.angle_gamma   90.00
#
_symmetry.space_group_name_H-M   'P 1'
#
loop_
_entity.id
_entity.type
_entity.pdbx_description
1 polymer ?
#
loop_
_entity_poly.entity_id
_entity_poly.type
_entity_poly.pdbx_seq_one_letter_code
_entity_poly.pdbx_strand_id
1 'polypeptide(L)'
;MSKKLLAEWYPQDAIQIAWPHAGTDWVRLLPDIEAFYYELVDTLSHQQHVLIAGDPSLDSERIFTELSRRGANLGNLHWFKVATDNTWARDHGPISIGDDSGIELLD
;
A
#
# COMPACT_ATOMS: atom_id res chain seq x y z
N MET A 1 25.85 17.37 -5.03
CA MET A 1 25.18 16.54 -6.06
C MET A 1 23.73 16.99 -6.15
N SER A 2 23.05 16.77 -7.27
CA SER A 2 21.63 17.10 -7.43
C SER A 2 20.84 15.80 -7.35
N LYS A 3 19.92 15.73 -6.38
CA LYS A 3 19.00 14.60 -6.21
C LYS A 3 18.12 14.44 -7.44
N LYS A 4 17.84 13.19 -7.81
CA LYS A 4 17.02 12.83 -8.99
C LYS A 4 15.86 11.95 -8.58
N LEU A 5 14.79 11.98 -9.37
CA LEU A 5 13.73 10.98 -9.30
C LEU A 5 14.34 9.60 -9.52
N LEU A 6 14.13 8.70 -8.57
CA LEU A 6 14.56 7.31 -8.70
C LEU A 6 13.64 6.59 -9.69
N ALA A 7 14.23 5.79 -10.57
CA ALA A 7 13.45 4.99 -11.51
C ALA A 7 12.67 3.91 -10.76
N GLU A 8 11.54 3.47 -11.31
CA GLU A 8 10.69 2.48 -10.65
C GLU A 8 11.38 1.12 -10.43
N TRP A 9 12.37 0.77 -11.25
CA TRP A 9 13.18 -0.45 -11.08
C TRP A 9 14.41 -0.27 -10.17
N TYR A 10 14.61 0.91 -9.59
CA TYR A 10 15.62 1.10 -8.55
C TYR A 10 15.29 0.20 -7.35
N PRO A 11 16.26 -0.35 -6.59
CA PRO A 11 15.98 -1.14 -5.39
C PRO A 11 14.98 -0.44 -4.45
N GLN A 12 13.93 -1.16 -4.06
CA GLN A 12 12.81 -0.63 -3.28
C GLN A 12 12.76 -1.32 -1.91
N ASP A 13 12.37 -0.57 -0.88
CA ASP A 13 12.16 -1.13 0.46
C ASP A 13 10.72 -1.60 0.68
N ALA A 14 9.73 -0.92 0.08
CA ALA A 14 8.32 -1.22 0.25
C ALA A 14 7.44 -0.65 -0.88
N ILE A 15 6.22 -1.19 -1.01
CA ILE A 15 5.13 -0.60 -1.79
C ILE A 15 4.05 -0.06 -0.85
N GLN A 16 3.62 1.18 -1.08
CA GLN A 16 2.49 1.79 -0.39
C GLN A 16 1.19 1.62 -1.18
N ILE A 17 0.12 1.25 -0.47
CA ILE A 17 -1.25 1.24 -1.01
C ILE A 17 -2.22 1.91 -0.02
N ALA A 18 -3.34 2.41 -0.54
CA ALA A 18 -4.50 2.81 0.25
C ALA A 18 -5.62 1.78 0.04
N TRP A 19 -6.09 1.18 1.13
CA TRP A 19 -7.08 0.09 1.10
C TRP A 19 -8.48 0.63 0.77
N PRO A 20 -9.26 -0.02 -0.14
CA PRO A 20 -10.60 0.45 -0.49
C PRO A 20 -11.58 0.33 0.68
N HIS A 21 -12.48 1.29 0.80
CA HIS A 21 -13.56 1.26 1.79
C HIS A 21 -14.85 1.89 1.26
N ALA A 22 -15.96 1.66 1.97
CA ALA A 22 -17.30 2.11 1.58
C ALA A 22 -17.47 3.64 1.56
N GLY A 23 -16.51 4.40 2.10
CA GLY A 23 -16.49 5.87 2.05
C GLY A 23 -15.95 6.47 0.76
N THR A 24 -15.54 5.63 -0.19
CA THR A 24 -14.98 6.04 -1.49
C THR A 24 -15.93 5.71 -2.64
N ASP A 25 -15.58 6.10 -3.87
CA ASP A 25 -16.32 5.76 -5.08
C ASP A 25 -16.45 4.24 -5.32
N TRP A 26 -15.64 3.43 -4.64
CA TRP A 26 -15.70 1.97 -4.72
C TRP A 26 -16.95 1.35 -4.09
N VAL A 27 -17.77 2.09 -3.33
CA VAL A 27 -18.91 1.54 -2.58
C VAL A 27 -19.82 0.59 -3.38
N ARG A 28 -20.00 0.84 -4.69
CA ARG A 28 -20.84 0.01 -5.57
C ARG A 28 -20.17 -1.29 -6.02
N LEU A 29 -18.84 -1.33 -6.00
CA LEU A 29 -17.99 -2.43 -6.44
C LEU A 29 -17.11 -2.97 -5.30
N LEU A 30 -17.47 -2.65 -4.04
CA LEU A 30 -16.61 -2.89 -2.89
C LEU A 30 -16.16 -4.35 -2.77
N PRO A 31 -17.04 -5.37 -2.95
CA PRO A 31 -16.61 -6.76 -2.91
C PRO A 31 -15.58 -7.12 -3.99
N ASP A 32 -15.75 -6.59 -5.21
CA ASP A 32 -14.88 -6.90 -6.34
C ASP A 32 -13.50 -6.24 -6.17
N ILE A 33 -13.48 -4.98 -5.75
CA ILE A 33 -12.19 -4.29 -5.51
C ILE A 33 -11.49 -4.82 -4.27
N GLU A 34 -12.20 -5.18 -3.19
CA GLU A 34 -11.57 -5.82 -2.03
C GLU A 34 -10.94 -7.16 -2.42
N ALA A 35 -11.64 -7.98 -3.23
CA ALA A 35 -11.09 -9.23 -3.74
C ALA A 35 -9.79 -9.00 -4.54
N PHE A 36 -9.76 -7.99 -5.41
CA PHE A 36 -8.54 -7.60 -6.12
C PHE A 36 -7.41 -7.18 -5.15
N TYR A 37 -7.72 -6.37 -4.13
CA TYR A 37 -6.73 -5.93 -3.16
C TYR A 37 -6.16 -7.08 -2.33
N TYR A 38 -6.96 -8.10 -1.99
CA TYR A 38 -6.45 -9.30 -1.35
C TYR A 38 -5.41 -10.01 -2.22
N GLU A 39 -5.68 -10.22 -3.51
CA GLU A 39 -4.74 -10.85 -4.44
C GLU A 39 -3.48 -9.99 -4.68
N LEU A 40 -3.66 -8.67 -4.77
CA LEU A 40 -2.56 -7.72 -4.92
C LEU A 40 -1.63 -7.78 -3.70
N VAL A 41 -2.18 -7.65 -2.49
CA VAL A 41 -1.39 -7.66 -1.25
C VAL A 41 -0.72 -9.00 -1.02
N ASP A 42 -1.41 -10.12 -1.28
CA ASP A 42 -0.80 -11.44 -1.25
C ASP A 42 0.45 -11.50 -2.15
N THR A 43 0.28 -11.14 -3.42
CA THR A 43 1.38 -11.12 -4.41
C THR A 43 2.55 -10.23 -3.96
N LEU A 44 2.27 -9.00 -3.51
CA LEU A 44 3.30 -8.05 -3.12
C LEU A 44 4.03 -8.50 -1.85
N SER A 45 3.32 -9.10 -0.89
CA SER A 45 3.88 -9.53 0.39
C SER A 45 4.98 -10.60 0.25
N HIS A 46 4.96 -11.37 -0.84
CA HIS A 46 5.99 -12.35 -1.14
C HIS A 46 7.26 -11.74 -1.75
N GLN A 47 7.20 -10.49 -2.22
CA GLN A 47 8.31 -9.82 -2.90
C GLN A 47 9.00 -8.78 -2.01
N GLN A 48 8.24 -7.98 -1.26
CA GLN A 48 8.75 -6.89 -0.43
C GLN A 48 7.75 -6.47 0.64
N HIS A 49 8.11 -5.48 1.46
CA HIS A 49 7.20 -4.91 2.43
C HIS A 49 6.02 -4.18 1.74
N VAL A 50 4.85 -4.24 2.36
CA VAL A 50 3.64 -3.55 1.91
C VAL A 50 3.15 -2.65 3.03
N LEU A 51 3.15 -1.34 2.77
CA LEU A 51 2.61 -0.33 3.67
C LEU A 51 1.15 -0.08 3.28
N ILE A 52 0.22 -0.42 4.17
CA ILE A 52 -1.21 -0.35 3.92
C ILE A 52 -1.79 0.81 4.73
N ALA A 53 -2.13 1.90 4.05
CA ALA A 53 -2.95 2.97 4.62
C ALA A 53 -4.42 2.49 4.62
N GLY A 54 -4.97 2.32 5.81
CA GLY A 54 -6.34 1.85 5.99
C GLY A 54 -7.17 2.83 6.80
N ASP A 55 -8.31 3.23 6.23
CA ASP A 55 -9.27 4.10 6.89
C ASP A 55 -9.65 3.57 8.29
N PRO A 56 -9.82 4.43 9.31
CA PRO A 56 -10.20 4.00 10.65
C PRO A 56 -11.49 3.19 10.75
N SER A 57 -12.38 3.27 9.74
CA SER A 57 -13.61 2.47 9.64
C SER A 57 -13.38 1.00 9.30
N LEU A 58 -12.18 0.63 8.83
CA LEU A 58 -11.85 -0.74 8.44
C LEU A 58 -11.49 -1.61 9.65
N ASP A 59 -11.90 -2.88 9.56
CA ASP A 59 -11.51 -3.93 10.49
C ASP A 59 -10.23 -4.62 9.98
N SER A 60 -9.08 -4.13 10.47
CA SER A 60 -7.78 -4.66 10.10
C SER A 60 -7.57 -6.11 10.56
N GLU A 61 -8.17 -6.54 11.68
CA GLU A 61 -8.03 -7.92 12.16
C GLU A 61 -8.73 -8.90 11.22
N ARG A 62 -9.94 -8.55 10.75
CA ARG A 62 -10.66 -9.33 9.73
C ARG A 62 -9.85 -9.41 8.43
N ILE A 63 -9.30 -8.28 7.98
CA ILE A 63 -8.50 -8.21 6.74
C ILE A 63 -7.24 -9.07 6.86
N PHE A 64 -6.49 -8.98 7.95
CA PHE A 64 -5.29 -9.81 8.17
C PHE A 64 -5.63 -11.30 8.31
N THR A 65 -6.76 -11.64 8.91
CA THR A 65 -7.25 -13.02 8.96
C THR A 65 -7.49 -13.57 7.56
N GLU A 66 -8.14 -12.80 6.69
CA GLU A 66 -8.39 -13.21 5.30
C GLU A 66 -7.09 -13.30 4.48
N LEU A 67 -6.17 -12.33 4.63
CA LEU A 67 -4.85 -12.38 4.00
C LEU A 67 -4.05 -13.62 4.44
N SER A 68 -4.10 -13.95 5.73
CA SER A 68 -3.50 -15.18 6.27
C SER A 68 -4.08 -16.44 5.64
N ARG A 69 -5.41 -16.50 5.47
CA ARG A 69 -6.09 -17.63 4.81
C ARG A 69 -5.69 -17.78 3.34
N ARG A 70 -5.36 -16.69 2.67
CA ARG A 70 -4.93 -16.68 1.26
C ARG A 70 -3.46 -17.04 1.07
N GLY A 71 -2.66 -17.00 2.13
CA GLY A 71 -1.25 -17.37 2.11
C GLY A 71 -0.28 -16.19 2.16
N ALA A 72 -0.79 -14.97 2.34
CA ALA A 72 0.01 -13.76 2.35
C ALA A 72 1.09 -13.84 3.45
N ASN A 73 2.28 -13.33 3.13
CA ASN A 73 3.36 -13.20 4.09
C ASN A 73 3.10 -12.02 5.04
N LEU A 74 2.40 -12.29 6.15
CA LEU A 74 2.03 -11.27 7.14
C LEU A 74 3.24 -10.53 7.73
N GLY A 75 4.42 -11.16 7.76
CA GLY A 75 5.65 -10.52 8.26
C GLY A 75 6.10 -9.33 7.40
N ASN A 76 5.62 -9.24 6.17
CA ASN A 76 5.89 -8.14 5.25
C ASN A 76 4.78 -7.08 5.22
N LEU A 77 3.68 -7.28 5.94
CA LEU A 77 2.53 -6.37 5.92
C LEU A 77 2.56 -5.41 7.10
N HIS A 78 2.44 -4.11 6.80
CA HIS A 78 2.43 -3.04 7.78
C HIS A 78 1.16 -2.21 7.64
N TRP A 79 0.30 -2.23 8.65
CA TRP A 79 -0.98 -1.50 8.62
C TRP A 79 -0.86 -0.16 9.35
N PHE A 80 -1.31 0.91 8.70
CA PHE A 80 -1.38 2.26 9.26
C PHE A 80 -2.82 2.74 9.25
N LYS A 81 -3.36 3.03 10.45
CA LYS A 81 -4.71 3.58 10.59
C LYS A 81 -4.68 5.08 10.29
N VAL A 82 -5.14 5.45 9.10
CA VAL A 82 -5.16 6.84 8.61
C VAL A 82 -6.38 7.06 7.72
N ALA A 83 -7.05 8.20 7.87
CA ALA A 83 -8.21 8.52 7.04
C ALA A 83 -7.82 8.63 5.57
N THR A 84 -8.61 8.04 4.69
CA THR A 84 -8.41 8.07 3.24
C THR A 84 -9.70 8.51 2.56
N ASP A 85 -9.58 9.29 1.49
CA ASP A 85 -10.71 9.68 0.64
C ASP A 85 -10.74 8.93 -0.70
N ASN A 86 -9.62 8.30 -1.08
CA ASN A 86 -9.46 7.52 -2.30
C ASN A 86 -8.35 6.46 -2.15
N THR A 87 -8.17 5.62 -3.17
CA THR A 87 -7.19 4.51 -3.16
C THR A 87 -5.91 4.78 -3.99
N TRP A 88 -5.73 6.00 -4.50
CA TRP A 88 -4.69 6.36 -5.47
C TRP A 88 -3.39 6.77 -4.78
N ALA A 89 -2.76 5.82 -4.07
CA ALA A 89 -1.48 6.05 -3.38
C ALA A 89 -0.36 6.55 -4.30
N ARG A 90 -0.47 6.33 -5.62
CA ARG A 90 0.46 6.87 -6.63
C ARG A 90 0.41 8.39 -6.72
N ASP A 91 -0.76 9.00 -6.50
CA ASP A 91 -1.00 10.42 -6.77
C ASP A 91 -0.77 11.28 -5.53
N HIS A 92 -1.01 10.72 -4.33
CA HIS A 92 -0.85 11.41 -3.04
C HIS A 92 0.28 10.85 -2.18
N GLY A 93 0.92 9.76 -2.60
CA GLY A 93 2.07 9.20 -1.91
C GLY A 93 3.35 9.99 -2.20
N PRO A 94 4.36 9.89 -1.32
CA PRO A 94 5.57 10.68 -1.46
C PRO A 94 6.40 10.26 -2.68
N ILE A 95 7.12 11.21 -3.26
CA ILE A 95 8.04 10.98 -4.37
C ILE A 95 9.44 10.72 -3.80
N SER A 96 10.01 9.56 -4.12
CA SER A 96 11.39 9.21 -3.74
C SER A 96 12.41 9.86 -4.68
N ILE A 97 13.29 10.68 -4.13
CA ILE A 97 14.45 11.25 -4.84
C ILE A 97 15.75 10.81 -4.15
N GLY A 98 16.85 10.72 -4.91
CA GLY A 98 18.12 10.35 -4.32
C GLY A 98 19.35 10.70 -5.15
N ASP A 99 20.50 10.56 -4.50
CA ASP A 99 21.84 10.58 -5.06
C ASP A 99 22.79 9.75 -4.17
N ASP A 100 24.11 9.86 -4.35
CA ASP A 100 25.11 9.12 -3.57
C ASP A 100 25.08 9.42 -2.05
N SER A 101 24.38 10.47 -1.62
CA SER A 101 24.23 10.83 -0.20
C SER A 101 23.03 10.15 0.49
N GLY A 102 22.11 9.57 -0.29
CA GLY A 102 20.95 8.84 0.23
C GLY A 102 19.64 9.16 -0.48
N ILE A 103 18.56 8.61 0.08
CA ILE A 103 17.18 8.73 -0.40
C ILE A 103 16.42 9.71 0.49
N GLU A 104 15.57 10.55 -0.12
CA GLU A 104 14.64 11.45 0.53
C GLU A 104 13.23 11.24 -0.05
N LEU A 105 12.22 11.36 0.80
CA LEU A 105 10.81 11.35 0.43
C LEU A 105 10.28 12.79 0.38
N LEU A 106 9.76 13.21 -0.77
CA LEU A 106 9.09 14.50 -0.94
C LEU A 106 7.57 14.33 -0.83
N ASP A 107 6.92 15.24 -0.11
CA ASP A 107 5.47 15.40 0.05
C ASP A 107 5.03 16.75 -0.55
#